data_AF-U4QVY2-F1
#
_entry.id   AF-U4QVY2-F1
#
_cell.length_a   1.000
_cell.length_b   1.000
_cell.length_c   1.000
_cell.angle_alpha   90.00
_cell.angle_beta   90.00
_cell.angle_gamma   90.00
#
_symmetry.space_group_name_H-M   'P 1'
#
loop_
_entity.id
_entity.type
_entity.pdbx_description
1 polymer ?
#
loop_
_entity_poly.entity_id
_entity_poly.type
_entity_poly.pdbx_seq_one_letter_code
_entity_poly.pdbx_strand_id
1 'polypeptide(L)'
;MPKPNRCFRCAMFLIGIFYLGGCADTESWAGHHQSAQQSYRQEGENLEKEAIRKEEISEYLKAASLFSDAARDRLRSAKEATLLGNIVKTKKEYQQAAHDFIKASDDSLRAEGIAIRAQ
;
A
#
# COMPACT_ATOMS: atom_id res chain seq x y z
N MET A 1 -6.43 -73.48 -46.79
CA MET A 1 -7.10 -72.46 -45.94
C MET A 1 -6.27 -72.25 -44.67
N PRO A 2 -5.49 -71.16 -44.55
CA PRO A 2 -4.76 -70.86 -43.31
C PRO A 2 -5.65 -70.11 -42.30
N LYS A 3 -5.60 -70.53 -41.04
CA LYS A 3 -6.33 -69.92 -39.91
C LYS A 3 -5.72 -68.55 -39.56
N PRO A 4 -6.54 -67.53 -39.23
CA PRO A 4 -6.02 -66.22 -38.85
C PRO A 4 -5.37 -66.27 -37.46
N ASN A 5 -4.15 -65.72 -37.40
CA ASN A 5 -3.25 -65.74 -36.25
C ASN A 5 -3.80 -64.92 -35.07
N ARG A 6 -4.00 -65.59 -33.92
CA ARG A 6 -4.40 -64.97 -32.64
C ARG A 6 -3.40 -63.96 -32.08
N CYS A 7 -2.16 -63.93 -32.58
CA CYS A 7 -1.14 -62.95 -32.15
C CYS A 7 -1.43 -61.50 -32.57
N PHE A 8 -2.19 -61.26 -33.65
CA PHE A 8 -2.41 -59.89 -34.14
C PHE A 8 -3.47 -59.11 -33.33
N ARG A 9 -4.40 -59.82 -32.68
CA ARG A 9 -5.48 -59.19 -31.88
C ARG A 9 -5.02 -58.70 -30.50
N CYS A 10 -3.99 -59.31 -29.91
CA CYS A 10 -3.39 -58.83 -28.66
C CYS A 10 -2.48 -57.61 -28.89
N ALA A 11 -1.78 -57.55 -30.03
CA ALA A 11 -0.91 -56.42 -30.36
C ALA A 11 -1.69 -55.11 -30.59
N MET A 12 -2.87 -55.17 -31.19
CA MET A 12 -3.76 -54.01 -31.39
C MET A 12 -4.39 -53.49 -30.08
N PHE A 13 -4.63 -54.35 -29.09
CA PHE A 13 -5.23 -53.96 -27.81
C PHE A 13 -4.23 -53.24 -26.90
N LEU A 14 -2.94 -53.60 -26.97
CA LEU A 14 -1.88 -52.92 -26.21
C LEU A 14 -1.53 -51.55 -26.81
N ILE A 15 -1.64 -51.37 -28.12
CA ILE A 15 -1.43 -50.07 -28.78
C ILE A 15 -2.61 -49.11 -28.50
N GLY A 16 -3.85 -49.62 -28.39
CA GLY A 16 -5.03 -48.81 -28.08
C GLY A 16 -5.04 -48.20 -26.67
N ILE A 17 -4.40 -48.83 -25.69
CA ILE A 17 -4.32 -48.33 -24.31
C ILE A 17 -3.25 -47.21 -24.20
N PHE A 18 -2.18 -47.28 -24.99
CA PHE A 18 -1.15 -46.23 -25.05
C PHE A 18 -1.61 -44.95 -25.76
N TYR A 19 -2.57 -45.04 -26.69
CA TYR A 19 -3.09 -43.87 -27.41
C TYR A 19 -4.17 -43.07 -26.64
N LEU A 20 -4.74 -43.63 -25.58
CA LEU A 20 -5.76 -42.96 -24.75
C LEU A 20 -5.27 -42.54 -23.35
N GLY A 21 -4.04 -42.93 -22.97
CA GLY A 21 -3.44 -42.59 -21.67
C GLY A 21 -2.52 -41.36 -21.68
N GLY A 22 -2.33 -40.71 -22.82
CA GLY A 22 -1.41 -39.59 -22.98
C GLY A 22 -1.98 -38.21 -22.61
N CYS A 23 -2.56 -38.07 -21.42
CA CYS A 23 -2.88 -36.77 -20.80
C CYS A 23 -2.77 -36.87 -19.27
N ALA A 24 -1.64 -37.36 -18.77
CA ALA A 24 -1.34 -37.27 -17.34
C ALA A 24 0.10 -36.82 -17.24
N ASP A 25 0.32 -35.52 -17.39
CA ASP A 25 1.43 -34.72 -16.86
C ASP A 25 1.51 -33.38 -17.61
N THR A 26 0.50 -32.52 -17.46
CA THR A 26 0.63 -31.09 -17.76
C THR A 26 0.30 -30.24 -16.54
N GLU A 27 0.65 -30.68 -15.32
CA GLU A 27 0.34 -29.91 -14.11
C GLU A 27 1.47 -28.96 -13.65
N SER A 28 2.66 -29.00 -14.23
CA SER A 28 3.82 -28.28 -13.66
C SER A 28 4.27 -26.99 -14.38
N TRP A 29 3.59 -26.52 -15.43
CA TRP A 29 3.99 -25.26 -16.10
C TRP A 29 2.94 -24.15 -15.95
N ALA A 30 1.67 -24.43 -16.27
CA ALA A 30 0.58 -23.47 -16.12
C ALA A 30 0.35 -23.08 -14.65
N GLY A 31 0.44 -24.04 -13.72
CA GLY A 31 0.31 -23.77 -12.28
C GLY A 31 1.43 -22.87 -11.73
N HIS A 32 2.68 -23.10 -12.15
CA HIS A 32 3.83 -22.29 -11.74
C HIS A 32 3.77 -20.84 -12.26
N HIS A 33 3.27 -20.64 -13.49
CA HIS A 33 3.04 -19.29 -14.03
C HIS A 33 1.84 -18.59 -13.39
N GLN A 34 0.78 -19.34 -13.08
CA GLN A 34 -0.39 -18.79 -12.39
C GLN A 34 -0.04 -18.37 -10.96
N SER A 35 0.72 -19.17 -10.21
CA SER A 35 1.17 -18.81 -8.88
C SER A 35 2.12 -17.60 -8.90
N ALA A 36 3.02 -17.53 -9.90
CA ALA A 36 3.89 -16.38 -10.07
C ALA A 36 3.09 -15.11 -10.39
N GLN A 37 2.12 -15.19 -11.31
CA GLN A 37 1.23 -14.07 -11.66
C GLN A 37 0.44 -13.56 -10.45
N GLN A 38 -0.09 -14.47 -9.63
CA GLN A 38 -0.79 -14.11 -8.39
C GLN A 38 0.16 -13.47 -7.37
N SER A 39 1.37 -13.99 -7.22
CA SER A 39 2.40 -13.41 -6.35
C SER A 39 2.75 -11.98 -6.75
N TYR A 40 3.04 -11.74 -8.03
CA TYR A 40 3.36 -10.40 -8.52
C TYR A 40 2.18 -9.43 -8.38
N ARG A 41 0.95 -9.93 -8.57
CA ARG A 41 -0.25 -9.11 -8.33
C ARG A 41 -0.35 -8.70 -6.87
N GLN A 42 -0.19 -9.63 -5.94
CA GLN A 42 -0.23 -9.35 -4.50
C GLN A 42 0.88 -8.40 -4.08
N GLU A 43 2.08 -8.57 -4.62
CA GLU A 43 3.20 -7.66 -4.40
C GLU A 43 2.89 -6.25 -4.89
N GLY A 44 2.34 -6.11 -6.10
CA GLY A 44 1.89 -4.82 -6.64
C GLY A 44 0.82 -4.15 -5.76
N GLU A 45 -0.20 -4.90 -5.34
CA GLU A 45 -1.25 -4.39 -4.45
C GLU A 45 -0.69 -3.96 -3.07
N ASN A 46 0.33 -4.64 -2.57
CA ASN A 46 1.00 -4.27 -1.32
C ASN A 46 1.84 -3.00 -1.47
N LEU A 47 2.59 -2.88 -2.57
CA LEU A 47 3.37 -1.68 -2.88
C LEU A 47 2.47 -0.45 -3.06
N GLU A 48 1.33 -0.60 -3.74
CA GLU A 48 0.35 0.47 -3.91
C GLU A 48 -0.20 0.94 -2.56
N LYS A 49 -0.60 0.00 -1.68
CA LYS A 49 -1.06 0.32 -0.32
C LYS A 49 0.03 1.00 0.51
N GLU A 50 1.29 0.59 0.37
CA GLU A 50 2.42 1.23 1.04
C GLU A 50 2.65 2.65 0.54
N ALA A 51 2.56 2.87 -0.77
CA ALA A 51 2.73 4.20 -1.39
C ALA A 51 1.66 5.18 -0.91
N ILE A 52 0.38 4.79 -0.97
CA ILE A 52 -0.76 5.61 -0.50
C ILE A 52 -0.58 5.98 0.98
N ARG A 53 -0.15 5.03 1.81
CA ARG A 53 0.08 5.29 3.24
C ARG A 53 1.21 6.29 3.48
N LYS A 54 2.32 6.14 2.76
CA LYS A 54 3.46 7.07 2.86
C LYS A 54 3.07 8.48 2.40
N GLU A 55 2.26 8.57 1.35
CA GLU A 55 1.69 9.83 0.88
C GLU A 55 0.85 10.47 1.99
N GLU A 56 -0.10 9.74 2.58
CA GLU A 56 -0.98 10.24 3.64
C GLU A 56 -0.18 10.76 4.86
N ILE A 57 0.83 10.00 5.32
CA ILE A 57 1.74 10.43 6.40
C ILE A 57 2.45 11.74 6.03
N SER A 58 2.97 11.83 4.80
CA SER A 58 3.69 13.01 4.31
C SER A 58 2.79 14.25 4.28
N GLU A 59 1.53 14.10 3.85
CA GLU A 59 0.57 15.19 3.81
C GLU A 59 0.28 15.76 5.20
N TYR A 60 0.03 14.88 6.19
CA TYR A 60 -0.19 15.33 7.57
C TYR A 60 1.04 16.02 8.16
N LEU A 61 2.24 15.48 7.94
CA LEU A 61 3.48 16.13 8.41
C LEU A 61 3.71 17.49 7.75
N LYS A 62 3.38 17.62 6.46
CA LYS A 62 3.45 18.89 5.75
C LYS A 62 2.45 19.91 6.31
N ALA A 63 1.22 19.49 6.59
CA ALA A 63 0.21 20.34 7.24
C ALA A 63 0.68 20.80 8.63
N ALA A 64 1.23 19.89 9.44
CA ALA A 64 1.78 20.20 10.75
C ALA A 64 2.90 21.25 10.70
N SER A 65 3.80 21.14 9.72
CA SER A 65 4.86 22.12 9.49
C SER A 65 4.28 23.50 9.18
N LEU A 66 3.29 23.58 8.27
CA LEU A 66 2.68 24.85 7.89
C LEU A 66 1.96 25.53 9.04
N PHE A 67 1.23 24.77 9.87
CA PHE A 67 0.61 25.32 11.08
C PHE A 67 1.64 25.79 12.11
N SER A 68 2.73 25.05 12.27
CA SER A 68 3.83 25.45 13.17
C SER A 68 4.48 26.75 12.71
N ASP A 69 4.72 26.93 11.41
CA ASP A 69 5.26 28.18 10.88
C ASP A 69 4.28 29.35 11.01
N ALA A 70 3.00 29.13 10.74
CA ALA A 70 1.96 30.12 10.97
C ALA A 70 1.88 30.55 12.45
N ALA A 71 2.00 29.60 13.38
CA ALA A 71 2.05 29.88 14.81
C ALA A 71 3.25 30.77 15.16
N ARG A 72 4.43 30.46 14.63
CA ARG A 72 5.67 31.24 14.85
C ARG A 72 5.54 32.66 14.32
N ASP A 73 4.95 32.85 13.16
CA ASP A 73 4.74 34.19 12.60
C ASP A 73 3.71 35.00 13.39
N ARG A 74 2.65 34.35 13.90
CA ARG A 74 1.71 34.99 14.84
C ARG A 74 2.38 35.38 16.15
N LEU A 75 3.27 34.56 16.69
CA LEU A 75 4.07 34.93 17.86
C LEU A 75 4.95 36.16 17.60
N ARG A 76 5.57 36.25 16.42
CA ARG A 76 6.32 37.45 16.01
C ARG A 76 5.39 38.67 15.92
N SER A 77 4.23 38.54 15.28
CA SER A 77 3.21 39.60 15.21
C SER A 77 2.75 40.05 16.61
N ALA A 78 2.53 39.11 17.53
CA ALA A 78 2.13 39.39 18.91
C ALA A 78 3.22 40.18 19.66
N LYS A 79 4.48 39.82 19.47
CA LYS A 79 5.62 40.54 20.05
C LYS A 79 5.66 41.99 19.58
N GLU A 80 5.54 42.23 18.27
CA GLU A 80 5.49 43.60 17.73
C GLU A 80 4.26 44.37 18.24
N ALA A 81 3.09 43.74 18.29
CA ALA A 81 1.89 44.35 18.84
C ALA A 81 2.04 44.73 20.33
N THR A 82 2.78 43.93 21.10
CA THR A 82 3.09 44.20 22.51
C THR A 82 3.95 45.45 22.65
N LEU A 83 4.99 45.59 21.81
CA LEU A 83 5.87 46.77 21.81
C LEU A 83 5.12 48.05 21.46
N LEU A 84 4.07 47.95 20.63
CA LEU A 84 3.19 49.05 20.27
C LEU A 84 2.09 49.34 21.33
N GLY A 85 2.05 48.59 22.44
CA GLY A 85 1.01 48.72 23.46
C GLY A 85 -0.38 48.22 23.03
N ASN A 86 -0.49 47.49 21.91
CA ASN A 86 -1.75 46.97 21.41
C ASN A 86 -2.07 45.59 22.03
N ILE A 87 -2.59 45.63 23.26
CA ILE A 87 -2.88 44.43 24.06
C ILE A 87 -3.98 43.56 23.43
N VAL A 88 -4.99 44.18 22.79
CA VAL A 88 -6.08 43.44 22.13
C VAL A 88 -5.54 42.60 20.97
N LYS A 89 -4.71 43.18 20.11
CA LYS A 89 -4.07 42.46 19.00
C LYS A 89 -3.12 41.39 19.54
N THR A 90 -2.31 41.72 20.53
CA THR A 90 -1.38 40.78 21.18
C THR A 90 -2.10 39.52 21.67
N LYS A 91 -3.20 39.68 22.42
CA LYS A 91 -4.00 38.54 22.91
C LYS A 91 -4.54 37.69 21.76
N LYS A 92 -5.08 38.32 20.72
CA LYS A 92 -5.63 37.62 19.55
C LYS A 92 -4.56 36.77 18.85
N GLU A 93 -3.38 37.34 18.62
CA GLU A 93 -2.28 36.66 17.93
C GLU A 93 -1.76 35.47 18.76
N TYR A 94 -1.60 35.62 20.07
CA TYR A 94 -1.22 34.50 20.95
C TYR A 94 -2.28 33.38 20.96
N GLN A 95 -3.57 33.72 21.01
CA GLN A 95 -4.64 32.72 20.97
C GLN A 95 -4.64 31.96 19.64
N GLN A 96 -4.44 32.65 18.53
CA GLN A 96 -4.35 32.01 17.22
C GLN A 96 -3.10 31.12 17.12
N ALA A 97 -1.94 31.60 17.57
CA ALA A 97 -0.72 30.80 17.57
C ALA A 97 -0.87 29.51 18.39
N ALA A 98 -1.49 29.58 19.57
CA ALA A 98 -1.78 28.39 20.38
C ALA A 98 -2.69 27.40 19.63
N HIS A 99 -3.73 27.92 18.97
CA HIS A 99 -4.63 27.09 18.17
C HIS A 99 -3.92 26.42 16.99
N ASP A 100 -3.00 27.10 16.30
CA ASP A 100 -2.25 26.48 15.21
C ASP A 100 -1.27 25.42 15.73
N PHE A 101 -0.62 25.63 16.87
CA PHE A 101 0.21 24.60 17.48
C PHE A 101 -0.59 23.35 17.86
N ILE A 102 -1.84 23.51 18.32
CA ILE A 102 -2.72 22.37 18.57
C ILE A 102 -2.98 21.62 17.25
N LYS A 103 -3.31 22.33 16.17
CA LYS A 103 -3.50 21.70 14.86
C LYS A 103 -2.24 21.00 14.36
N ALA A 104 -1.08 21.62 14.52
CA ALA A 104 0.19 21.01 14.17
C ALA A 104 0.46 19.72 14.96
N SER A 105 0.14 19.72 16.24
CA SER A 105 0.23 18.55 17.10
C SER A 105 -0.75 17.45 16.67
N ASP A 106 -2.00 17.80 16.39
CA ASP A 106 -3.03 16.85 15.95
C ASP A 106 -2.64 16.18 14.62
N ASP A 107 -2.15 16.95 13.66
CA ASP A 107 -1.68 16.42 12.37
C ASP A 107 -0.44 15.53 12.54
N SER A 108 0.49 15.89 13.43
CA SER A 108 1.65 15.06 13.76
C SER A 108 1.24 13.71 14.38
N LEU A 109 0.27 13.73 15.31
CA LEU A 109 -0.25 12.53 15.95
C LEU A 109 -1.03 11.65 14.96
N ARG A 110 -1.72 12.24 13.98
CA ARG A 110 -2.36 11.48 12.88
C ARG A 110 -1.33 10.76 12.03
N ALA A 111 -0.25 11.45 11.65
CA ALA A 111 0.85 10.86 10.91
C ALA A 111 1.48 9.68 11.67
N GLU A 112 1.73 9.86 12.98
CA GLU A 112 2.23 8.79 13.85
C GLU A 112 1.26 7.61 13.94
N GLY A 113 -0.03 7.88 14.13
CA GLY A 113 -1.06 6.85 14.20
C GLY A 113 -1.17 6.01 12.91
N ILE A 114 -0.98 6.61 11.74
CA ILE A 114 -0.96 5.90 10.46
C ILE A 114 0.33 5.06 10.33
N ALA A 115 1.47 5.60 10.79
CA ALA A 115 2.74 4.89 10.79
C ALA A 115 2.74 3.65 11.70
N ILE A 116 2.13 3.74 12.90
CA ILE A 116 2.06 2.63 13.85
C ILE A 116 1.15 1.51 13.33
N ARG A 117 0.00 1.83 12.70
CA ARG A 117 -0.90 0.83 12.09
C ARG A 117 -0.28 0.09 10.88
N ALA A 118 0.96 0.41 10.51
CA ALA A 118 1.69 -0.23 9.43
C ALA A 118 2.61 -1.37 9.84
N GLN A 119 2.86 -1.52 11.15
CA GLN A 119 3.70 -2.56 11.74
C GLN A 119 2.84 -3.75 12.17
#